data_AF-A0A520P9J2-F1
#
_entry.id   AF-A0A520P9J2-F1
#
_cell.length_a   1.000
_cell.length_b   1.000
_cell.length_c   1.000
_cell.angle_alpha   90.00
_cell.angle_beta   90.00
_cell.angle_gamma   90.00
#
_symmetry.space_group_name_H-M   'P 1'
#
loop_
_entity.id
_entity.type
_entity.pdbx_description
1 polymer ?
#
loop_
_entity_poly.entity_id
_entity_poly.type
_entity_poly.pdbx_seq_one_letter_code
_entity_poly.pdbx_strand_id
1 'polypeptide(L)'
;MVNICIFDAYGTLFDVTSATRIVANEEEYSSFPNHSVKVSNSWRIKQLEYSWLRNIMHEYIDFWQITKDALDFALEENQIKNEKLRQRLLDVYWNLSAYPEA
;
A
#
# COMPACT_ATOMS: atom_id res chain seq x y z
N MET A 1 -15.54 -9.35 32.09
CA MET A 1 -15.96 -9.89 30.78
C MET A 1 -15.69 -8.82 29.75
N VAL A 2 -15.03 -9.15 28.64
CA VAL A 2 -14.81 -8.21 27.52
C VAL A 2 -16.00 -8.34 26.58
N ASN A 3 -16.63 -7.21 26.24
CA ASN A 3 -17.87 -7.19 25.44
C ASN A 3 -17.67 -6.57 24.04
N ILE A 4 -16.53 -5.93 23.80
CA ILE A 4 -16.20 -5.25 22.54
C ILE A 4 -14.72 -5.51 22.23
N CYS A 5 -14.45 -5.94 21.00
CA CYS A 5 -13.10 -6.03 20.44
C CYS A 5 -13.01 -5.05 19.27
N ILE A 6 -12.00 -4.18 19.30
CA ILE A 6 -11.74 -3.20 18.24
C ILE A 6 -10.42 -3.61 17.60
N PHE A 7 -10.43 -3.73 16.27
CA PHE A 7 -9.26 -4.15 15.49
C PHE A 7 -8.78 -2.99 14.64
N ASP A 8 -7.46 -2.90 14.49
CA ASP A 8 -6.90 -2.12 13.39
C ASP A 8 -7.21 -2.80 12.04
N ALA A 9 -7.24 -2.02 10.97
CA ALA A 9 -7.54 -2.52 9.63
C ALA A 9 -6.26 -2.96 8.90
N TYR A 10 -5.31 -2.05 8.69
CA TYR A 10 -4.22 -2.21 7.74
C TYR A 10 -3.04 -2.99 8.33
N GLY A 11 -2.89 -4.26 7.93
CA GLY A 11 -1.88 -5.18 8.47
C GLY A 11 -2.37 -5.98 9.68
N THR A 12 -3.65 -5.85 10.05
CA THR A 12 -4.32 -6.70 11.04
C THR A 12 -5.46 -7.48 10.39
N LEU A 13 -6.48 -6.80 9.85
CA LEU A 13 -7.56 -7.46 9.10
C LEU A 13 -7.22 -7.61 7.62
N PHE A 14 -6.55 -6.62 7.03
CA PHE A 14 -6.23 -6.59 5.60
C PHE A 14 -4.73 -6.76 5.34
N ASP A 15 -4.37 -7.64 4.40
CA ASP A 15 -2.99 -7.85 3.96
C ASP A 15 -2.57 -6.72 3.00
N VAL A 16 -1.85 -5.73 3.51
CA VAL A 16 -1.35 -4.58 2.74
C VAL A 16 -0.33 -4.95 1.66
N THR A 17 0.27 -6.14 1.72
CA THR A 17 1.20 -6.63 0.69
C THR A 17 0.47 -7.30 -0.47
N SER A 18 -0.82 -7.60 -0.31
CA SER A 18 -1.61 -8.30 -1.33
C SER A 18 -1.70 -7.52 -2.64
N ALA A 19 -1.71 -6.17 -2.60
CA ALA A 19 -1.82 -5.35 -3.81
C ALA A 19 -0.69 -5.59 -4.80
N THR A 20 0.57 -5.53 -4.34
CA THR A 20 1.73 -5.77 -5.20
C THR A 20 1.82 -7.22 -5.65
N ARG A 21 1.45 -8.17 -4.77
CA ARG A 21 1.41 -9.60 -5.09
C ARG A 21 0.39 -9.92 -6.18
N ILE A 22 -0.81 -9.35 -6.12
CA ILE A 22 -1.86 -9.55 -7.13
C ILE A 22 -1.39 -9.01 -8.48
N VAL A 23 -0.93 -7.75 -8.51
CA VAL A 23 -0.49 -7.10 -9.75
C VAL A 23 0.74 -7.77 -10.36
N ALA A 24 1.64 -8.33 -9.53
CA ALA A 24 2.76 -9.13 -10.02
C ALA A 24 2.35 -10.43 -10.73
N ASN A 25 1.14 -10.94 -10.53
CA ASN A 25 0.64 -12.12 -11.24
C ASN A 25 -0.17 -11.77 -12.50
N GLU A 26 -0.36 -10.49 -12.81
CA GLU A 26 -1.08 -10.05 -14.00
C GLU A 26 -0.14 -9.97 -15.21
N GLU A 27 -0.49 -10.65 -16.31
CA GLU A 27 0.34 -10.74 -17.52
C GLU A 27 0.66 -9.36 -18.14
N GLU A 28 -0.23 -8.38 -17.98
CA GLU A 28 -0.04 -6.99 -18.45
C GLU A 28 1.19 -6.32 -17.81
N TYR A 29 1.60 -6.75 -16.62
CA TYR A 29 2.70 -6.17 -15.84
C TYR A 29 3.90 -7.10 -15.71
N SER A 30 4.25 -7.82 -16.78
CA SER A 30 5.32 -8.84 -16.80
C SER A 30 6.72 -8.41 -16.27
N SER A 31 7.03 -7.11 -16.24
CA SER A 31 8.28 -6.57 -15.67
C SER A 31 8.19 -6.23 -14.17
N PHE A 32 6.98 -6.11 -13.63
CA PHE A 32 6.72 -5.74 -12.24
C PHE A 32 7.10 -6.82 -11.20
N PRO A 33 7.02 -8.15 -11.47
CA PRO A 33 7.43 -9.18 -10.51
C PRO A 33 8.79 -8.95 -9.88
N ASN A 34 9.77 -8.50 -10.69
CA ASN A 34 11.15 -8.23 -10.26
C ASN A 34 11.26 -7.10 -9.22
N HIS A 35 10.24 -6.24 -9.12
CA HIS A 35 10.18 -5.06 -8.25
C HIS A 35 9.13 -5.19 -7.14
N SER A 36 8.19 -6.13 -7.28
CA SER A 36 7.01 -6.29 -6.43
C SER A 36 7.31 -6.20 -4.93
N VAL A 37 8.26 -6.99 -4.43
CA VAL A 37 8.65 -7.02 -3.01
C VAL A 37 9.26 -5.68 -2.56
N LYS A 38 10.16 -5.10 -3.38
CA LYS A 38 10.80 -3.81 -3.05
C LYS A 38 9.77 -2.68 -2.98
N VAL A 39 8.90 -2.60 -3.97
CA VAL A 39 7.81 -1.62 -4.03
C VAL A 39 6.86 -1.82 -2.86
N SER A 40 6.48 -3.06 -2.54
CA SER A 40 5.58 -3.35 -1.41
C SER A 40 6.15 -2.87 -0.07
N ASN A 41 7.43 -3.15 0.17
CA ASN A 41 8.09 -2.79 1.42
C ASN A 41 8.23 -1.26 1.53
N SER A 42 8.76 -0.62 0.47
CA SER A 42 8.96 0.83 0.45
C SER A 42 7.62 1.57 0.58
N TRP A 43 6.59 1.14 -0.14
CA TRP A 43 5.25 1.72 -0.08
C TRP A 43 4.68 1.67 1.34
N ARG A 44 4.72 0.51 2.00
CA ARG A 44 4.20 0.39 3.38
C ARG A 44 4.99 1.22 4.38
N ILE A 45 6.33 1.21 4.30
CA ILE A 45 7.18 2.02 5.18
C ILE A 45 6.85 3.50 5.02
N LYS A 46 6.81 4.00 3.77
CA LYS A 46 6.53 5.42 3.51
C LYS A 46 5.13 5.83 3.88
N GLN A 47 4.13 4.96 3.70
CA GLN A 47 2.76 5.24 4.13
C GLN A 47 2.69 5.51 5.64
N LEU A 48 3.39 4.71 6.45
CA LEU A 48 3.45 4.91 7.90
C LEU A 48 4.26 6.16 8.26
N GLU A 49 5.46 6.32 7.71
CA GLU A 49 6.31 7.48 7.96
C GLU A 49 5.61 8.80 7.61
N TYR A 50 4.95 8.86 6.46
CA TYR A 50 4.22 10.06 6.03
C TYR A 50 3.05 10.36 6.96
N SER A 51 2.34 9.33 7.45
CA SER A 51 1.27 9.54 8.44
C SER A 51 1.78 10.18 9.74
N TRP A 52 2.95 9.75 10.22
CA TRP A 52 3.56 10.29 11.44
C TRP A 52 4.13 11.69 11.21
N LEU A 53 4.88 11.90 10.14
CA LEU A 53 5.48 13.20 9.82
C LEU A 53 4.41 14.28 9.63
N ARG A 54 3.36 13.99 8.86
CA ARG A 54 2.23 14.90 8.64
C ARG A 54 1.53 15.25 9.97
N ASN A 55 1.38 14.28 10.86
CA ASN A 55 0.78 14.50 12.18
C ASN A 55 1.67 15.41 13.05
N ILE A 56 2.98 15.12 13.13
CA ILE A 56 3.96 15.91 13.89
C ILE A 56 4.06 17.34 13.35
N MET A 57 3.97 17.52 12.04
CA MET A 57 4.00 18.83 11.37
C MET A 57 2.68 19.59 11.47
N HIS A 58 1.62 18.99 12.02
CA HIS A 58 0.25 19.52 12.01
C HIS A 58 -0.29 19.82 10.60
N GLU A 59 0.17 19.07 9.60
CA GLU A 59 -0.25 19.16 8.20
C GLU A 59 -1.09 17.95 7.81
N TYR A 60 -2.27 17.81 8.42
CA TYR A 60 -3.13 16.65 8.15
C TYR A 60 -3.54 16.59 6.66
N ILE A 61 -3.42 15.40 6.10
CA ILE A 61 -4.04 15.00 4.84
C ILE A 61 -4.70 13.63 5.05
N ASP A 62 -5.69 13.31 4.23
CA ASP A 62 -6.36 12.02 4.33
C ASP A 62 -5.40 10.85 4.03
N PHE A 63 -5.73 9.68 4.59
CA PHE A 63 -4.91 8.48 4.45
C PHE A 63 -4.78 8.01 3.00
N TRP A 64 -5.75 8.33 2.14
CA TRP A 64 -5.70 7.97 0.74
C TRP A 64 -4.65 8.80 -0.02
N GLN A 65 -4.53 10.09 0.29
CA GLN A 65 -3.46 10.93 -0.23
C GLN A 65 -2.09 10.44 0.24
N ILE A 66 -1.94 10.07 1.51
CA ILE A 66 -0.71 9.45 2.02
C ILE A 66 -0.36 8.17 1.26
N THR A 67 -1.37 7.34 0.99
CA THR A 67 -1.20 6.07 0.27
C THR A 67 -0.72 6.30 -1.16
N LYS A 68 -1.28 7.30 -1.86
CA LYS A 68 -0.83 7.71 -3.21
C LYS A 68 0.60 8.26 -3.18
N ASP A 69 0.88 9.20 -2.28
CA ASP A 69 2.21 9.82 -2.15
C ASP A 69 3.30 8.77 -1.84
N ALA A 70 2.99 7.81 -0.97
CA ALA A 70 3.90 6.73 -0.62
C ALA A 70 4.13 5.73 -1.77
N LEU A 71 3.11 5.47 -2.59
CA LEU A 71 3.26 4.65 -3.80
C LEU A 71 4.15 5.36 -4.82
N ASP A 72 3.93 6.66 -5.01
CA ASP A 72 4.68 7.47 -5.96
C ASP A 72 6.17 7.46 -5.62
N PHE A 73 6.49 7.64 -4.33
CA PHE A 73 7.86 7.48 -3.84
C PHE A 73 8.42 6.07 -4.13
N ALA A 74 7.67 5.01 -3.80
CA ALA A 74 8.15 3.64 -3.97
C ALA A 74 8.40 3.27 -5.45
N LEU A 75 7.56 3.76 -6.36
CA LEU A 75 7.76 3.57 -7.80
C LEU A 75 8.96 4.38 -8.31
N GLU A 76 9.11 5.63 -7.87
CA GLU A 76 10.24 6.48 -8.24
C GLU A 76 11.58 5.91 -7.77
N GLU A 77 11.66 5.42 -6.52
CA GLU A 77 12.84 4.78 -5.95
C GLU A 77 13.30 3.55 -6.76
N ASN A 78 12.33 2.83 -7.37
CA ASN A 78 12.59 1.67 -8.21
C ASN A 78 12.69 2.02 -9.72
N GLN A 79 12.73 3.32 -10.07
CA GLN A 79 12.83 3.85 -11.43
C GLN A 79 11.66 3.41 -12.34
N ILE A 80 10.48 3.17 -11.78
CA ILE A 80 9.29 2.74 -12.50
C ILE A 80 8.44 3.96 -12.84
N LYS A 81 8.32 4.28 -14.12
CA LYS A 81 7.45 5.35 -14.64
C LYS A 81 6.32 4.74 -15.47
N ASN A 82 5.29 4.25 -14.81
CA ASN A 82 4.13 3.63 -15.45
C ASN A 82 2.83 3.98 -14.71
N GLU A 83 2.08 4.94 -15.27
CA GLU A 83 0.82 5.42 -14.70
C GLU A 83 -0.28 4.34 -14.65
N LYS A 84 -0.30 3.41 -15.61
CA LYS A 84 -1.27 2.32 -15.60
C LYS A 84 -1.02 1.36 -14.44
N LEU A 85 0.24 0.99 -14.24
CA LEU A 85 0.66 0.16 -13.11
C LEU A 85 0.36 0.85 -11.78
N ARG A 86 0.69 2.14 -11.67
CA ARG A 86 0.38 2.97 -10.50
C ARG A 86 -1.11 2.92 -10.19
N GLN A 87 -1.96 3.21 -11.18
CA GLN A 87 -3.41 3.19 -10.99
C GLN A 87 -3.90 1.80 -10.59
N ARG A 88 -3.41 0.75 -11.25
CA ARG A 88 -3.79 -0.64 -10.94
C ARG A 88 -3.44 -1.01 -9.49
N LEU A 89 -2.26 -0.65 -9.02
CA LEU A 89 -1.84 -0.89 -7.64
C LEU A 89 -2.77 -0.19 -6.64
N LEU A 90 -3.18 1.05 -6.92
CA LEU A 90 -4.15 1.77 -6.10
C LEU A 90 -5.54 1.12 -6.13
N ASP A 91 -6.02 0.69 -7.30
CA ASP A 91 -7.33 0.03 -7.44
C ASP A 91 -7.39 -1.27 -6.62
N VAL A 92 -6.29 -2.04 -6.59
CA VAL A 92 -6.20 -3.25 -5.76
C VAL A 92 -6.07 -2.88 -4.27
N TYR A 93 -5.32 -1.83 -3.93
CA TYR A 93 -5.23 -1.35 -2.54
C TYR A 93 -6.59 -0.86 -1.99
N TRP A 94 -7.48 -0.37 -2.86
CA TRP A 94 -8.85 -0.03 -2.46
C TRP A 94 -9.68 -1.26 -2.07
N ASN A 95 -9.30 -2.44 -2.57
CA ASN A 95 -10.00 -3.70 -2.39
C ASN A 95 -9.06 -4.79 -1.82
N LEU A 96 -8.25 -4.44 -0.81
CA LEU A 96 -7.28 -5.36 -0.21
C LEU A 96 -7.93 -6.67 0.23
N SER A 97 -7.20 -7.77 0.05
CA SER A 97 -7.58 -9.06 0.60
C SER A 97 -7.53 -9.02 2.12
N ALA A 98 -8.59 -9.51 2.77
CA ALA A 98 -8.55 -9.85 4.19
C ALA A 98 -7.61 -11.04 4.41
N TYR A 99 -7.00 -11.13 5.60
CA TYR A 99 -6.32 -12.36 6.00
C TYR A 99 -7.34 -13.52 6.09
N PRO A 100 -6.98 -14.76 5.72
CA PRO A 100 -7.91 -15.90 5.75
C PRO A 100 -8.56 -16.17 7.11
N GLU A 101 -7.87 -15.81 8.18
CA GLU A 101 -8.27 -15.96 9.57
C GLU A 101 -9.00 -14.75 10.17
N ALA A 102 -9.16 -13.66 9.41
CA ALA A 102 -9.83 -12.43 9.85
C ALA A 102 -11.35 -12.60 10.05
#